data_AF-A0A5K1HMX1-F1
#
_entry.id   AF-A0A5K1HMX1-F1
#
_cell.length_a   1.000
_cell.length_b   1.000
_cell.length_c   1.000
_cell.angle_alpha   90.00
_cell.angle_beta   90.00
_cell.angle_gamma   90.00
#
_symmetry.space_group_name_H-M   'P 1'
#
loop_
_entity.id
_entity.type
_entity.pdbx_description
1 polymer ?
#
loop_
_entity_poly.entity_id
_entity_poly.type
_entity_poly.pdbx_seq_one_letter_code
_entity_poly.pdbx_strand_id
1 'polypeptide(L)' 'PKVCIISFKHKKYPVKSIYKFMKKRGWGLSLLQKPLSIHFSFTPLNVLKKDEMLKDLKECCEYIEKNPEILK' A
#
# COMPACT_ATOMS: atom_id res chain seq x y z
N PRO A 1 -15.13 9.52 12.87
CA PRO A 1 -13.74 9.01 12.83
C PRO A 1 -12.74 10.10 13.27
N LYS A 2 -11.83 9.79 14.20
CA LYS A 2 -10.81 10.76 14.65
C LYS A 2 -9.59 10.86 13.73
N VAL A 3 -9.39 9.84 12.88
CA VAL A 3 -8.30 9.76 11.90
C VAL A 3 -8.84 9.13 10.62
N CYS A 4 -8.55 9.72 9.47
CA CYS A 4 -8.90 9.20 8.14
C CYS A 4 -7.66 8.94 7.27
N ILE A 5 -6.48 9.25 7.78
CA ILE A 5 -5.21 9.18 7.08
C ILE A 5 -4.35 8.12 7.74
N ILE A 6 -3.84 7.17 6.95
CA ILE A 6 -2.94 6.13 7.42
C ILE A 6 -1.66 6.18 6.61
N SER A 7 -0.54 6.32 7.31
CA SER A 7 0.80 6.26 6.73
C SER A 7 1.56 5.08 7.31
N PHE A 8 2.15 4.24 6.46
CA PHE A 8 2.86 3.04 6.89
C PHE A 8 4.08 2.73 6.03
N LYS A 9 5.01 1.99 6.63
CA LYS A 9 6.15 1.36 5.96
C LYS A 9 6.31 -0.05 6.51
N HIS A 10 6.75 -0.97 5.67
CA HIS A 10 7.05 -2.34 6.09
C HIS A 10 8.56 -2.48 6.33
N LYS A 11 8.96 -3.27 7.34
CA LYS A 11 10.39 -3.50 7.64
C LYS A 11 11.06 -4.40 6.61
N LYS A 12 10.33 -5.42 6.13
CA LYS A 12 10.84 -6.45 5.20
C LYS A 12 10.56 -6.13 3.73
N TYR A 13 9.48 -5.40 3.44
CA TYR A 13 8.98 -5.22 2.08
C TYR A 13 9.23 -3.78 1.62
N PRO A 14 9.95 -3.56 0.49
CA PRO A 14 10.23 -2.22 0.01
C PRO A 14 8.94 -1.46 -0.30
N VAL A 15 8.82 -0.26 0.26
CA VAL A 15 7.67 0.64 0.07
C VAL A 15 7.42 0.91 -1.42
N LYS A 16 8.47 1.05 -2.23
CA LYS A 16 8.35 1.25 -3.69
C LYS A 16 7.65 0.07 -4.39
N SER A 17 7.92 -1.15 -3.95
CA SER A 17 7.34 -2.36 -4.54
C SER A 17 5.84 -2.45 -4.22
N ILE A 18 5.47 -2.19 -2.96
CA ILE A 18 4.07 -2.08 -2.53
C ILE A 18 3.35 -0.99 -3.34
N TYR A 19 3.95 0.19 -3.43
CA TYR A 19 3.38 1.32 -4.17
C TYR A 19 3.13 0.98 -5.65
N LYS A 20 4.11 0.38 -6.33
CA LYS A 20 3.98 -0.03 -7.73
C LYS A 20 2.88 -1.08 -7.91
N PHE A 21 2.82 -2.08 -7.04
CA PHE A 21 1.80 -3.13 -7.11
C PHE A 21 0.40 -2.55 -6.95
N MET A 22 0.18 -1.77 -5.88
CA MET A 22 -1.11 -1.15 -5.61
C MET A 22 -1.50 -0.15 -6.71
N LYS A 23 -0.54 0.60 -7.26
CA LYS A 23 -0.79 1.51 -8.40
C LYS A 23 -1.25 0.74 -9.66
N LYS A 24 -0.67 -0.43 -9.95
CA LYS A 24 -1.12 -1.30 -11.06
C LYS A 24 -2.55 -1.81 -10.85
N ARG A 25 -2.97 -2.00 -9.60
CA ARG A 25 -4.35 -2.33 -9.21
C ARG A 25 -5.31 -1.13 -9.22
N GLY A 26 -4.82 0.07 -9.58
CA GLY A 26 -5.62 1.28 -9.70
C GLY A 26 -5.68 2.14 -8.43
N TRP A 27 -4.92 1.81 -7.39
CA TRP A 27 -4.89 2.61 -6.16
C TRP A 27 -4.02 3.87 -6.29
N GLY A 28 -4.63 5.03 -6.06
CA GLY A 28 -3.95 6.32 -5.97
C GLY A 28 -3.37 6.57 -4.58
N LEU A 29 -2.21 5.98 -4.28
CA LEU A 29 -1.50 6.17 -3.02
C LEU A 29 -0.52 7.36 -3.09
N SER A 30 -0.25 8.00 -1.96
CA SER A 30 0.83 9.00 -1.88
C SER A 30 2.13 8.35 -1.41
N LEU A 31 3.24 8.60 -2.11
CA LEU A 31 4.57 8.20 -1.68
C LEU A 31 5.21 9.34 -0.87
N LEU A 32 5.43 9.11 0.42
CA LEU A 32 6.05 10.08 1.32
C LEU A 32 7.57 9.95 1.32
N GLN A 33 8.25 11.00 1.75
CA GLN A 33 9.70 11.06 1.91
C GLN A 33 10.06 11.36 3.37
N LYS A 34 11.20 10.84 3.84
CA LYS A 34 11.76 11.08 5.19
C LYS A 34 10.78 10.81 6.37
N PRO A 35 10.43 9.55 6.69
CA PRO A 35 10.91 8.31 6.08
C PRO A 35 10.13 7.93 4.82
N LEU A 36 10.77 7.16 3.93
CA LEU A 36 10.08 6.57 2.78
C LEU A 36 8.92 5.70 3.27
N SER A 37 7.69 6.08 2.93
CA SER A 37 6.46 5.43 3.39
C SER A 37 5.33 5.65 2.36
N ILE A 38 4.27 4.87 2.50
CA ILE A 38 3.03 5.04 1.74
C ILE A 38 1.99 5.67 2.64
N HIS A 39 1.20 6.57 2.06
CA HIS A 39 0.08 7.21 2.70
C HIS A 39 -1.20 6.96 1.90
N PHE A 40 -2.29 6.67 2.61
CA PHE A 40 -3.65 6.60 2.06
C PHE A 40 -4.62 7.40 2.92
N SER A 41 -5.45 8.20 2.25
CA SER A 41 -6.52 8.98 2.86
C SER A 41 -7.87 8.33 2.54
N PHE A 42 -8.54 7.86 3.57
CA PHE A 42 -9.90 7.36 3.49
C PHE A 42 -10.88 8.54 3.38
N THR A 43 -11.62 8.58 2.28
CA THR A 43 -12.66 9.55 2.00
C THR A 43 -14.00 8.84 1.87
N PRO A 44 -15.15 9.55 1.94
CA PRO A 44 -16.45 8.94 1.70
C PRO A 44 -16.54 8.15 0.38
N LEU A 45 -15.75 8.52 -0.64
CA LEU A 45 -15.73 7.85 -1.94
C LEU A 45 -15.04 6.47 -1.91
N ASN A 46 -14.08 6.26 -1.02
CA ASN A 46 -13.26 5.04 -1.01
C ASN A 46 -13.48 4.16 0.24
N VAL A 47 -14.25 4.64 1.22
CA VAL A 47 -14.49 3.92 2.49
C VAL A 47 -15.15 2.56 2.30
N LEU A 48 -16.00 2.41 1.26
CA LEU A 48 -16.66 1.14 0.94
C LEU A 48 -15.72 0.12 0.29
N LYS A 49 -14.57 0.56 -0.23
CA LYS A 49 -13.56 -0.29 -0.87
C LYS A 49 -12.45 -0.73 0.09
N LYS A 50 -12.64 -0.55 1.42
CA LYS A 50 -11.63 -0.94 2.42
C LYS A 50 -11.25 -2.42 2.32
N ASP A 51 -12.21 -3.30 2.04
CA ASP A 51 -11.98 -4.74 2.00
C ASP A 51 -11.23 -5.15 0.72
N GLU A 52 -11.54 -4.49 -0.40
CA GLU A 52 -10.79 -4.62 -1.66
C GLU A 52 -9.33 -4.14 -1.47
N MET A 53 -9.14 -3.01 -0.78
CA MET A 53 -7.80 -2.51 -0.47
C MET A 53 -6.99 -3.49 0.38
N LEU A 54 -7.60 -4.07 1.41
CA LEU A 54 -6.95 -5.05 2.27
C LEU A 54 -6.63 -6.35 1.52
N LYS A 55 -7.51 -6.79 0.62
CA LYS A 55 -7.27 -7.93 -0.26
C LYS A 55 -6.06 -7.68 -1.16
N ASP A 56 -6.02 -6.55 -1.86
CA ASP A 56 -4.91 -6.20 -2.75
C ASP A 56 -3.58 -6.05 -2.01
N LEU A 57 -3.60 -5.53 -0.77
CA LEU A 57 -2.41 -5.46 0.08
C LEU A 57 -1.91 -6.86 0.50
N LYS A 58 -2.80 -7.80 0.80
CA LYS A 58 -2.43 -9.20 1.10
C LYS A 58 -1.82 -9.86 -0.14
N GLU A 59 -2.47 -9.73 -1.29
CA GLU A 59 -1.96 -10.22 -2.56
C GLU A 59 -0.60 -9.59 -2.91
N CYS A 60 -0.40 -8.32 -2.59
CA CYS A 60 0.90 -7.65 -2.75
C CYS A 60 2.00 -8.33 -1.91
N CYS A 61 1.71 -8.66 -0.64
CA CYS A 61 2.65 -9.35 0.22
C CYS A 61 2.98 -10.74 -0.32
N GLU A 62 1.98 -11.52 -0.71
CA GLU A 62 2.16 -12.84 -1.31
C GLU A 62 2.95 -12.78 -2.63
N TYR A 63 2.68 -11.77 -3.45
CA TYR A 63 3.41 -11.54 -4.70
C TYR A 63 4.88 -11.25 -4.44
N ILE A 64 5.20 -10.40 -3.46
CA ILE A 64 6.59 -10.12 -3.07
C ILE A 64 7.28 -11.36 -2.50
N GLU A 65 6.56 -12.19 -1.73
CA GLU A 65 7.11 -13.43 -1.18
C GLU A 65 7.42 -14.47 -2.26
N LYS A 66 6.58 -14.58 -3.29
CA LYS A 66 6.77 -15.48 -4.43
C LYS A 66 7.83 -14.98 -5.43
N ASN A 67 8.20 -13.71 -5.36
CA ASN A 67 9.13 -13.05 -6.29
C ASN A 67 10.24 -12.30 -5.50
N PRO A 68 11.16 -13.02 -4.82
CA PRO A 68 12.15 -12.41 -3.93
C PRO A 68 13.13 -11.46 -4.64
N GLU A 69 13.27 -11.55 -5.96
CA GLU A 69 14.06 -10.62 -6.76
C GLU A 69 13.56 -9.17 -6.67
N ILE A 70 12.30 -8.96 -6.29
CA ILE A 70 11.69 -7.64 -6.06
C ILE A 70 12.19 -6.99 -4.76
N LEU A 71 12.84 -7.76 -3.89
CA LEU A 71 13.45 -7.29 -2.64
C LEU A 71 14.86 -6.72 -2.84
N LYS A 72 15.50 -7.00 -3.99
CA LYS A 72 16.83 -6.48 -4.35
C LYS A 72 16.74 -5.03 -4.83
#